data_AF-A0A6G1ALP9-F1
#
_entry.id   AF-A0A6G1ALP9-F1
#
_cell.length_a   1.000
_cell.length_b   1.000
_cell.length_c   1.000
_cell.angle_alpha   90.00
_cell.angle_beta   90.00
_cell.angle_gamma   90.00
#
_symmetry.space_group_name_H-M   'P 1'
#
loop_
_entity.id
_entity.type
_entity.pdbx_description
1 polymer ?
#
loop_
_entity_poly.entity_id
_entity_poly.type
_entity_poly.pdbx_seq_one_letter_code
_entity_poly.pdbx_strand_id
1 'polypeptide(L)'
;MRHLYVVVDGSRTMEDQDLKPNRLTCTLKLLEYFVEEYFDQNPISQIGIIVTKSKRAEKLTELSGNPRKHITALKKAVDLTCHGEPSLYNSLSMAMQTLKHMPGHTSREVLIIFSSLTTCDPSNIYDLIKTLKTAKIRVSVIGLSAEVRVCTVLARETGGTYHVILDETHYKELLTHHVSPPPASSGSECSLIRMGFPQHTIASLSDQDAKPSFSMAHLDSNTEPGLTLGGYFCPQCRAKYCELPVECKICGLTLVSAPHLARSYHHLFPLDAFQEIPLEEHNGERFCYGCQGELKDQHVYVCAVCRNVFCVDCDVFVHDSLHCCPGCIHKIPTSSGI
;
A
#
# COMPACT_ATOMS: atom_id res chain seq x y z
N MET A 1 4.74 -9.23 2.49
CA MET A 1 5.40 -8.01 3.01
C MET A 1 5.91 -7.22 1.84
N ARG A 2 5.50 -5.96 1.71
CA ARG A 2 5.89 -5.11 0.59
C ARG A 2 6.73 -3.93 1.07
N HIS A 3 7.84 -3.68 0.39
CA HIS A 3 8.61 -2.45 0.53
C HIS A 3 8.41 -1.63 -0.73
N LEU A 4 7.58 -0.60 -0.61
CA LEU A 4 7.20 0.27 -1.70
C LEU A 4 7.97 1.59 -1.61
N TYR A 5 8.65 1.96 -2.68
CA TYR A 5 9.16 3.31 -2.86
C TYR A 5 8.27 4.10 -3.81
N VAL A 6 7.69 5.19 -3.32
CA VAL A 6 6.95 6.14 -4.14
C VAL A 6 7.92 7.23 -4.60
N VAL A 7 8.12 7.35 -5.91
CA VAL A 7 8.93 8.40 -6.52
C VAL A 7 8.00 9.41 -7.15
N VAL A 8 8.03 10.65 -6.66
CA VAL A 8 7.22 11.75 -7.17
C VAL A 8 8.09 12.66 -8.03
N ASP A 9 7.64 12.92 -9.25
CA ASP A 9 8.22 13.93 -10.13
C ASP A 9 7.88 15.34 -9.61
N GLY A 10 8.91 16.16 -9.37
CA GLY A 10 8.83 17.54 -8.93
C GLY A 10 9.35 18.52 -9.98
N SER A 11 9.18 18.19 -11.26
CA SER A 11 9.57 19.04 -12.40
C SER A 11 8.54 20.10 -12.76
N ARG A 12 8.90 21.01 -13.67
CA ARG A 12 8.04 22.15 -14.07
C ARG A 12 6.67 21.74 -14.62
N THR A 13 6.54 20.54 -15.18
CA THR A 13 5.26 20.01 -15.67
C THR A 13 4.22 19.80 -14.56
N MET A 14 4.65 19.75 -13.30
CA MET A 14 3.75 19.64 -12.14
C MET A 14 2.97 20.93 -11.85
N GLU A 15 3.43 22.08 -12.34
CA GLU A 15 2.76 23.38 -12.17
C GLU A 15 1.58 23.54 -13.15
N ASP A 16 1.49 22.66 -14.14
CA ASP A 16 0.43 22.67 -15.13
C ASP A 16 -0.94 22.34 -14.53
N GLN A 17 -2.00 22.89 -15.14
CA GLN A 17 -3.37 22.89 -14.61
C GLN A 17 -4.29 21.84 -15.25
N ASP A 18 -3.72 20.82 -15.89
CA ASP A 18 -4.49 19.68 -16.43
C ASP A 18 -5.39 19.02 -15.36
N LEU A 19 -4.89 18.94 -14.12
CA LEU A 19 -5.64 18.48 -12.95
C LEU A 19 -5.81 19.66 -11.99
N LYS A 20 -6.96 19.74 -11.30
CA LYS A 20 -7.27 20.92 -10.49
C LYS A 20 -6.70 20.80 -9.06
N PRO A 21 -6.09 21.86 -8.48
CA PRO A 21 -5.70 23.14 -9.11
C PRO A 21 -4.39 23.08 -9.92
N ASN A 22 -3.50 22.14 -9.60
CA ASN A 22 -2.30 21.81 -10.37
C ASN A 22 -2.05 20.29 -10.26
N ARG A 23 -1.21 19.75 -11.14
CA ARG A 23 -0.86 18.32 -11.14
C ARG A 23 -0.22 17.88 -9.81
N LEU A 24 0.60 18.73 -9.18
CA LEU A 24 1.23 18.42 -7.89
C LEU A 24 0.21 18.24 -6.76
N THR A 25 -0.66 19.21 -6.53
CA THR A 25 -1.63 19.19 -5.43
C THR A 25 -2.62 18.04 -5.62
N CYS A 26 -3.06 17.78 -6.86
CA CYS A 26 -3.88 16.60 -7.15
C CYS A 26 -3.13 15.31 -6.80
N THR A 27 -1.88 15.17 -7.25
CA THR A 27 -1.01 14.02 -6.94
C THR A 27 -0.79 13.84 -5.44
N LEU A 28 -0.41 14.88 -4.71
CA LEU A 28 -0.14 14.81 -3.28
C LEU A 28 -1.40 14.47 -2.47
N LYS A 29 -2.56 15.01 -2.85
CA LYS A 29 -3.84 14.70 -2.18
C LYS A 29 -4.26 13.25 -2.42
N LEU A 30 -4.09 12.75 -3.64
CA LEU A 30 -4.37 11.35 -3.96
C LEU A 30 -3.34 10.41 -3.32
N LEU A 31 -2.09 10.85 -3.16
CA LEU A 31 -1.08 10.12 -2.40
C LEU A 31 -1.37 10.06 -0.91
N GLU A 32 -1.95 11.11 -0.31
CA GLU A 32 -2.41 11.06 1.09
C GLU A 32 -3.46 9.97 1.27
N TYR A 33 -4.46 9.93 0.38
CA TYR A 33 -5.47 8.87 0.36
C TYR A 33 -4.86 7.48 0.11
N PHE A 34 -3.95 7.37 -0.88
CA PHE A 34 -3.25 6.12 -1.19
C PHE A 34 -2.45 5.61 0.00
N VAL A 35 -1.77 6.48 0.76
CA VAL A 35 -1.02 6.08 1.95
C VAL A 35 -1.95 5.52 3.02
N GLU A 36 -3.08 6.18 3.28
CA GLU A 36 -4.09 5.70 4.23
C GLU A 36 -4.65 4.34 3.81
N GLU A 37 -5.12 4.22 2.57
CA GLU A 37 -5.70 2.99 2.02
C GLU A 37 -4.66 1.85 1.93
N TYR A 38 -3.41 2.17 1.57
CA TYR A 38 -2.33 1.20 1.51
C TYR A 38 -2.00 0.62 2.87
N PHE A 39 -1.89 1.45 3.92
CA PHE A 39 -1.66 0.96 5.29
C PHE A 39 -2.90 0.30 5.88
N ASP A 40 -4.09 0.70 5.43
CA ASP A 40 -5.33 0.01 5.80
C ASP A 40 -5.29 -1.43 5.29
N GLN A 41 -5.07 -1.66 3.99
CA GLN A 41 -5.06 -3.01 3.41
C GLN A 41 -3.78 -3.82 3.72
N ASN A 42 -2.64 -3.15 3.77
CA ASN A 42 -1.31 -3.77 3.91
C ASN A 42 -0.56 -3.25 5.15
N PRO A 43 -0.99 -3.57 6.38
CA PRO A 43 -0.39 -3.01 7.59
C PRO A 43 1.08 -3.41 7.78
N ILE A 44 1.48 -4.61 7.35
CA ILE A 44 2.86 -5.11 7.49
C ILE A 44 3.85 -4.54 6.47
N SER A 45 3.37 -3.72 5.53
CA SER A 45 4.19 -3.15 4.47
C SER A 45 4.81 -1.83 4.91
N GLN A 46 5.81 -1.36 4.17
CA GLN A 46 6.48 -0.08 4.43
C GLN A 46 6.49 0.75 3.16
N ILE A 47 6.37 2.07 3.33
CA ILE A 47 6.47 3.05 2.25
C ILE A 47 7.69 3.93 2.49
N GLY A 48 8.43 4.26 1.43
CA GLY A 48 9.40 5.34 1.40
C GLY A 48 9.04 6.33 0.29
N ILE A 49 9.20 7.63 0.53
CA ILE A 49 8.84 8.68 -0.43
C ILE A 49 10.11 9.39 -0.89
N ILE A 50 10.33 9.42 -2.20
CA ILE A 50 11.42 10.12 -2.88
C ILE A 50 10.81 11.17 -3.80
N VAL A 51 11.34 12.39 -3.76
CA VAL A 51 10.96 13.47 -4.67
C VAL A 51 12.11 13.72 -5.63
N THR A 52 11.79 13.86 -6.90
CA THR A 52 12.77 14.13 -7.94
C THR A 52 12.65 15.59 -8.36
N LYS A 53 13.67 16.41 -8.08
CA LYS A 53 13.66 17.85 -8.34
C LYS A 53 15.05 18.31 -8.77
N SER A 54 15.13 19.29 -9.67
CA SER A 54 16.40 19.87 -10.12
C SER A 54 17.46 18.84 -10.56
N LYS A 55 17.05 17.80 -11.31
CA LYS A 55 17.90 16.69 -11.78
C LYS A 55 18.51 15.84 -10.66
N ARG A 56 18.00 15.93 -9.44
CA ARG A 56 18.42 15.17 -8.27
C ARG A 56 17.23 14.44 -7.65
N ALA A 57 17.55 13.42 -6.87
CA ALA A 57 16.58 12.70 -6.06
C ALA A 57 16.81 13.06 -4.59
N GLU A 58 15.73 13.39 -3.89
CA GLU A 58 15.73 13.72 -2.47
C GLU A 58 14.79 12.76 -1.75
N LYS A 59 15.30 12.09 -0.72
CA LYS A 59 14.49 11.20 0.12
C LYS A 59 13.67 12.04 1.08
N LEU A 60 12.40 12.24 0.78
CA LEU A 60 11.47 13.02 1.61
C LEU A 60 11.13 12.26 2.90
N THR A 61 10.87 10.96 2.78
CA THR A 61 10.59 10.12 3.95
C THR A 61 11.26 8.76 3.81
N GLU A 62 11.77 8.27 4.92
CA GLU A 62 12.38 6.95 4.98
C GLU A 62 11.38 5.82 4.91
N LEU A 63 11.86 4.67 4.44
CA LEU A 63 11.09 3.43 4.39
C LEU A 63 10.61 3.09 5.81
N SER A 64 9.33 3.31 6.05
CA SER A 64 8.73 3.16 7.38
C SER A 64 7.24 2.84 7.27
N GLY A 65 6.70 2.24 8.34
CA GLY A 65 5.30 1.81 8.43
C GLY A 65 4.37 2.83 9.10
N ASN A 66 4.82 4.07 9.36
CA ASN A 66 3.99 5.07 10.06
C ASN A 66 3.27 5.99 9.06
N PRO A 67 1.94 5.88 8.89
CA PRO A 67 1.19 6.72 7.95
C PRO A 67 1.28 8.21 8.30
N ARG A 68 1.27 8.57 9.60
CA ARG A 68 1.28 9.97 10.03
C ARG A 68 2.54 10.71 9.58
N LYS A 69 3.69 10.02 9.61
CA LYS A 69 4.97 10.58 9.16
C LYS A 69 4.93 10.90 7.66
N HIS A 70 4.42 9.97 6.86
CA HIS A 70 4.27 10.13 5.41
C HIS A 70 3.27 11.23 5.06
N ILE A 71 2.09 11.24 5.70
CA ILE A 71 1.05 12.26 5.47
C ILE A 71 1.56 13.66 5.84
N THR A 72 2.28 13.79 6.96
CA THR A 72 2.87 15.08 7.37
C THR A 72 3.91 15.55 6.36
N ALA A 73 4.73 14.62 5.84
CA ALA A 73 5.71 14.94 4.82
C ALA A 73 5.05 15.34 3.49
N LEU A 74 3.96 14.68 3.08
CA LEU A 74 3.17 15.02 1.90
C LEU A 74 2.51 16.40 2.05
N LYS A 75 1.96 16.72 3.22
CA LYS A 75 1.41 18.05 3.53
C LYS A 75 2.48 19.14 3.44
N LYS A 76 3.69 18.87 3.94
CA LYS A 76 4.85 19.76 3.79
C LYS A 76 5.31 19.88 2.33
N ALA A 77 5.12 18.85 1.52
CA ALA A 77 5.50 18.85 0.10
C ALA A 77 4.55 19.68 -0.78
N VAL A 78 3.39 20.13 -0.27
CA VAL A 78 2.49 21.03 -1.02
C VAL A 78 3.16 22.38 -1.30
N ASP A 79 3.98 22.87 -0.36
CA ASP A 79 4.71 24.14 -0.51
C ASP A 79 6.00 23.98 -1.33
N LEU A 80 6.26 22.81 -1.91
CA LEU A 80 7.47 22.54 -2.66
C LEU A 80 7.41 23.21 -4.03
N THR A 81 8.34 24.14 -4.30
CA THR A 81 8.48 24.71 -5.64
C THR A 81 8.97 23.65 -6.62
N CYS A 82 8.18 23.31 -7.64
CA CYS A 82 8.54 22.33 -8.66
C CYS A 82 9.48 22.92 -9.71
N HIS A 83 10.79 22.93 -9.38
CA HIS A 83 11.81 23.48 -10.26
C HIS A 83 12.67 22.41 -10.92
N GLY A 84 12.97 22.64 -12.20
CA GLY A 84 13.93 21.86 -12.98
C GLY A 84 13.29 20.65 -13.67
N GLU A 85 14.13 19.68 -13.98
CA GLU A 85 13.80 18.46 -14.74
C GLU A 85 13.95 17.24 -13.82
N PRO A 86 13.23 16.14 -14.09
CA PRO A 86 13.37 14.93 -13.31
C PRO A 86 14.62 14.13 -13.71
N SER A 87 15.15 13.37 -12.77
CA SER A 87 16.16 12.33 -12.99
C SER A 87 15.70 11.00 -12.40
N LEU A 88 15.30 10.08 -13.27
CA LEU A 88 14.93 8.71 -12.89
C LEU A 88 16.14 7.92 -12.38
N TYR A 89 17.32 8.11 -12.96
CA TYR A 89 18.53 7.39 -12.58
C TYR A 89 18.88 7.60 -11.12
N ASN A 90 18.83 8.85 -10.63
CA ASN A 90 19.13 9.17 -9.24
C ASN A 90 18.09 8.59 -8.28
N SER A 91 16.81 8.68 -8.63
CA SER A 91 15.70 8.15 -7.81
C SER A 91 15.74 6.63 -7.71
N LEU A 92 15.96 5.95 -8.83
CA LEU A 92 16.11 4.50 -8.88
C LEU A 92 17.40 4.03 -8.19
N SER A 93 18.51 4.76 -8.31
CA SER A 93 19.75 4.43 -7.62
C SER A 93 19.58 4.53 -6.10
N MET A 94 18.90 5.56 -5.62
CA MET A 94 18.60 5.76 -4.19
C MET A 94 17.65 4.68 -3.65
N ALA A 95 16.59 4.35 -4.40
CA ALA A 95 15.68 3.26 -4.05
C ALA A 95 16.42 1.91 -4.04
N MET A 96 17.22 1.63 -5.07
CA MET A 96 18.01 0.40 -5.19
C MET A 96 19.00 0.24 -4.03
N GLN A 97 19.70 1.31 -3.64
CA GLN A 97 20.66 1.25 -2.52
C GLN A 97 19.98 0.80 -1.23
N THR A 98 18.76 1.26 -0.97
CA THR A 98 18.01 0.85 0.23
C THR A 98 17.43 -0.56 0.07
N LEU A 99 16.78 -0.84 -1.07
CA LEU A 99 16.11 -2.12 -1.32
C LEU A 99 17.08 -3.30 -1.48
N LYS A 100 18.35 -3.06 -1.83
CA LYS A 100 19.37 -4.11 -1.96
C LYS A 100 19.69 -4.80 -0.64
N HIS A 101 19.57 -4.09 0.48
CA HIS A 101 19.81 -4.64 1.81
C HIS A 101 18.58 -5.34 2.39
N MET A 102 17.42 -5.23 1.73
CA MET A 102 16.20 -5.88 2.21
C MET A 102 16.22 -7.39 1.90
N PRO A 103 15.62 -8.23 2.76
CA PRO A 103 15.61 -9.67 2.58
C PRO A 103 14.94 -10.11 1.27
N GLY A 104 15.40 -11.22 0.70
CA GLY A 104 14.91 -11.75 -0.58
C GLY A 104 13.44 -12.22 -0.59
N HIS A 105 12.85 -12.47 0.58
CA HIS A 105 11.44 -12.84 0.75
C HIS A 105 10.46 -11.66 0.70
N THR A 106 10.98 -10.44 0.74
CA THR A 106 10.16 -9.23 0.69
C THR A 106 9.94 -8.82 -0.76
N SER A 107 8.74 -8.34 -1.09
CA SER A 107 8.53 -7.75 -2.42
C SER A 107 9.16 -6.35 -2.43
N ARG A 108 10.04 -6.13 -3.40
CA ARG A 108 10.75 -4.87 -3.60
C ARG A 108 10.10 -4.15 -4.77
N GLU A 109 9.35 -3.11 -4.46
CA GLU A 109 8.50 -2.41 -5.41
C GLU A 109 8.86 -0.92 -5.45
N VAL A 110 8.82 -0.34 -6.64
CA VAL A 110 8.96 1.10 -6.85
C VAL A 110 7.77 1.57 -7.70
N LEU A 111 7.01 2.53 -7.20
CA LEU A 111 5.93 3.21 -7.92
C LEU A 111 6.40 4.62 -8.27
N ILE A 112 6.53 4.92 -9.56
CA ILE A 112 6.97 6.22 -10.04
C ILE A 112 5.78 6.98 -10.60
N ILE A 113 5.52 8.16 -10.06
CA ILE A 113 4.56 9.12 -10.62
C ILE A 113 5.36 10.12 -11.45
N PHE A 114 5.27 9.98 -12.76
CA PHE A 114 6.12 10.68 -13.73
C PHE A 114 5.28 11.60 -14.60
N SER A 115 5.69 12.87 -14.74
CA SER A 115 4.92 13.85 -15.50
C SER A 115 5.65 14.48 -16.66
N SER A 116 6.96 14.53 -16.58
CA SER A 116 7.75 15.09 -17.67
C SER A 116 7.74 14.16 -18.88
N LEU A 117 8.00 14.71 -20.05
CA LEU A 117 8.23 13.94 -21.28
C LEU A 117 9.69 13.52 -21.42
N THR A 118 10.59 14.16 -20.68
CA THR A 118 12.02 13.95 -20.72
C THR A 118 12.53 13.46 -19.36
N THR A 119 13.47 12.52 -19.40
CA THR A 119 14.27 12.16 -18.22
C THR A 119 15.69 12.69 -18.43
N CYS A 120 16.18 13.48 -17.48
CA CYS A 120 17.46 14.17 -17.57
C CYS A 120 18.45 13.51 -16.63
N ASP A 121 18.97 12.37 -17.06
CA ASP A 121 19.82 11.50 -16.25
C ASP A 121 21.32 11.67 -16.57
N PRO A 122 22.21 11.54 -15.57
CA PRO A 122 23.66 11.66 -15.77
C PRO A 122 24.30 10.44 -16.43
N SER A 123 23.64 9.27 -16.37
CA SER A 123 24.18 7.97 -16.74
C SER A 123 23.18 7.13 -17.54
N ASN A 124 23.63 6.04 -18.14
CA ASN A 124 22.79 5.16 -18.94
C ASN A 124 21.75 4.40 -18.09
N ILE A 125 20.47 4.71 -18.30
CA ILE A 125 19.35 4.06 -17.61
C ILE A 125 19.14 2.60 -18.02
N TYR A 126 19.55 2.20 -19.23
CA TYR A 126 19.37 0.82 -19.72
C TYR A 126 20.23 -0.18 -18.95
N ASP A 127 21.41 0.22 -18.49
CA ASP A 127 22.26 -0.64 -17.65
C ASP A 127 21.70 -0.72 -16.23
N LEU A 128 21.07 0.36 -15.74
CA LEU A 128 20.34 0.35 -14.49
C LEU A 128 19.13 -0.59 -14.55
N ILE A 129 18.39 -0.63 -15.65
CA ILE A 129 17.27 -1.56 -15.84
C ILE A 129 17.74 -3.02 -15.69
N LYS A 130 18.86 -3.40 -16.30
CA LYS A 130 19.47 -4.74 -16.14
C LYS A 130 19.87 -5.02 -14.69
N THR A 131 20.40 -4.00 -14.01
CA THR A 131 20.79 -4.09 -12.60
C THR A 131 19.57 -4.31 -11.70
N LEU A 132 18.49 -3.56 -11.91
CA LEU A 132 17.23 -3.69 -11.19
C LEU A 132 16.58 -5.05 -11.42
N LYS A 133 16.64 -5.57 -12.65
CA LYS A 133 16.17 -6.92 -12.99
C LYS A 133 16.94 -7.99 -12.20
N THR A 134 18.26 -7.87 -12.15
CA THR A 134 19.13 -8.78 -11.39
C THR A 134 18.85 -8.70 -9.88
N ALA A 135 18.57 -7.48 -9.38
CA ALA A 135 18.17 -7.24 -8.00
C ALA A 135 16.73 -7.67 -7.68
N LYS A 136 15.97 -8.21 -8.65
CA LYS A 136 14.54 -8.56 -8.54
C LYS A 136 13.71 -7.42 -7.92
N ILE A 137 13.92 -6.19 -8.39
CA ILE A 137 13.13 -5.01 -8.03
C ILE A 137 12.10 -4.76 -9.13
N ARG A 138 10.83 -4.70 -8.76
CA ARG A 138 9.73 -4.40 -9.67
C ARG A 138 9.50 -2.89 -9.72
N VAL A 139 9.45 -2.30 -10.91
CA VAL A 139 9.21 -0.87 -11.09
C VAL A 139 7.95 -0.65 -11.92
N SER A 140 6.94 -0.04 -11.30
CA SER A 140 5.72 0.39 -11.97
C SER A 140 5.73 1.91 -12.14
N VAL A 141 5.20 2.42 -13.24
CA VAL A 141 5.20 3.85 -13.52
C VAL A 141 3.79 4.29 -13.93
N ILE A 142 3.32 5.40 -13.34
CA ILE A 142 2.11 6.10 -13.76
C ILE A 142 2.56 7.39 -14.43
N GLY A 143 2.32 7.49 -15.74
CA GLY A 143 2.59 8.67 -16.54
C GLY A 143 1.43 9.67 -16.48
N LEU A 144 1.72 10.96 -16.27
CA LEU A 144 0.72 12.02 -16.43
C LEU A 144 0.65 12.43 -17.90
N SER A 145 -0.55 12.34 -18.48
CA SER A 145 -0.95 12.79 -19.82
C SER A 145 -0.28 12.10 -21.02
N ALA A 146 0.96 11.61 -20.89
CA ALA A 146 1.72 11.07 -22.01
C ALA A 146 2.54 9.82 -21.66
N GLU A 147 2.77 9.00 -22.68
CA GLU A 147 3.65 7.84 -22.62
C GLU A 147 5.10 8.19 -22.93
N VAL A 148 6.02 7.74 -22.08
CA VAL A 148 7.46 7.85 -22.29
C VAL A 148 8.07 6.48 -22.55
N ARG A 149 8.62 6.29 -23.75
CA ARG A 149 9.14 4.99 -24.22
C ARG A 149 10.13 4.33 -23.26
N VAL A 150 11.01 5.12 -22.63
CA VAL A 150 12.00 4.60 -21.67
C VAL A 150 11.30 4.02 -20.44
N CYS A 151 10.26 4.68 -19.93
CA CYS A 151 9.45 4.21 -18.80
C CYS A 151 8.67 2.94 -19.17
N THR A 152 8.13 2.86 -20.39
CA THR A 152 7.45 1.65 -20.89
C THR A 152 8.39 0.46 -20.91
N VAL A 153 9.62 0.64 -21.41
CA VAL A 153 10.64 -0.42 -21.42
C VAL A 153 11.05 -0.80 -19.99
N LEU A 154 11.27 0.18 -19.10
CA LEU A 154 11.59 -0.04 -17.69
C LEU A 154 10.53 -0.89 -16.98
N ALA A 155 9.24 -0.55 -17.12
CA ALA A 155 8.16 -1.30 -16.51
C ALA A 155 8.07 -2.73 -17.06
N ARG A 156 8.14 -2.88 -18.39
CA ARG A 156 8.08 -4.20 -19.05
C ARG A 156 9.24 -5.12 -18.64
N GLU A 157 10.46 -4.60 -18.62
CA GLU A 157 11.65 -5.40 -18.28
C GLU A 157 11.66 -5.81 -16.79
N THR A 158 11.25 -4.91 -15.90
CA THR A 158 11.20 -5.19 -14.45
C THR A 158 9.96 -5.99 -14.03
N GLY A 159 8.97 -6.17 -14.91
CA GLY A 159 7.71 -6.86 -14.61
C GLY A 159 6.71 -6.00 -13.82
N GLY A 160 6.87 -4.68 -13.87
CA GLY A 160 5.88 -3.73 -13.40
C GLY A 160 4.84 -3.40 -14.46
N THR A 161 3.97 -2.46 -14.14
CA THR A 161 2.92 -1.98 -15.05
C THR A 161 3.15 -0.50 -15.39
N TYR A 162 2.77 -0.12 -16.61
CA TYR A 162 2.82 1.26 -17.07
C TYR A 162 1.43 1.70 -17.48
N HIS A 163 0.94 2.77 -16.86
CA HIS A 163 -0.36 3.35 -17.17
C HIS A 163 -0.24 4.86 -17.38
N VAL A 164 -1.10 5.41 -18.23
CA VAL A 164 -1.19 6.85 -18.48
C VAL A 164 -2.49 7.36 -17.89
N ILE A 165 -2.42 8.45 -17.13
CA ILE A 165 -3.58 9.10 -16.51
C ILE A 165 -4.42 9.77 -17.60
N LEU A 166 -5.73 9.64 -17.48
CA LEU A 166 -6.72 10.29 -18.33
C LEU A 166 -7.40 11.41 -17.54
N ASP A 167 -8.09 11.01 -16.47
CA ASP A 167 -8.83 11.89 -15.57
C ASP A 167 -8.46 11.62 -14.10
N GLU A 168 -8.94 12.47 -13.19
CA GLU A 168 -8.75 12.30 -11.74
C GLU A 168 -9.35 10.99 -11.21
N THR A 169 -10.47 10.53 -11.79
CA THR A 169 -11.11 9.25 -11.45
C THR A 169 -10.25 8.07 -11.88
N HIS A 170 -9.79 8.07 -13.13
CA HIS A 170 -8.87 7.05 -13.63
C HIS A 170 -7.57 7.03 -12.83
N TYR A 171 -7.07 8.19 -12.39
CA TYR A 171 -5.88 8.23 -11.55
C TYR A 171 -6.11 7.53 -10.19
N LYS A 172 -7.27 7.74 -9.56
CA LYS A 172 -7.65 7.01 -8.34
C LYS A 172 -7.69 5.51 -8.58
N GLU A 173 -8.32 5.06 -9.66
CA GLU A 173 -8.40 3.64 -10.02
C GLU A 173 -7.00 3.01 -10.17
N LEU A 174 -6.07 3.71 -10.82
CA LEU A 174 -4.68 3.26 -10.96
C LEU A 174 -3.97 3.14 -9.60
N LEU A 175 -4.18 4.10 -8.70
CA LEU A 175 -3.63 4.04 -7.35
C LEU A 175 -4.22 2.88 -6.55
N THR A 176 -5.55 2.70 -6.56
CA THR A 176 -6.25 1.58 -5.92
C THR A 176 -5.79 0.23 -6.50
N HIS A 177 -5.55 0.14 -7.81
CA HIS A 177 -4.97 -1.06 -8.42
C HIS A 177 -3.60 -1.41 -7.81
N HIS A 178 -2.79 -0.41 -7.48
CA HIS A 178 -1.48 -0.59 -6.83
C HIS A 178 -1.55 -0.79 -5.31
N VAL A 179 -2.68 -0.50 -4.66
CA VAL A 179 -2.93 -0.84 -3.25
C VAL A 179 -2.97 -2.35 -3.07
N SER A 180 -3.61 -3.07 -3.98
CA SER A 180 -3.62 -4.53 -3.94
C SER A 180 -2.21 -5.11 -4.14
N PRO A 181 -1.77 -6.10 -3.33
CA PRO A 181 -0.49 -6.75 -3.50
C PRO A 181 -0.45 -7.46 -4.86
N PRO A 182 0.48 -7.09 -5.76
CA PRO A 182 0.54 -7.75 -7.05
C PRO A 182 1.07 -9.19 -6.89
N PRO A 183 0.75 -10.10 -7.82
CA PRO A 183 1.22 -11.46 -7.75
C PRO A 183 2.75 -11.51 -7.77
N ALA A 184 3.31 -12.30 -6.85
CA ALA A 184 4.74 -12.50 -6.76
C ALA A 184 5.26 -13.17 -8.04
N SER A 185 6.44 -12.75 -8.51
CA SER A 185 7.13 -13.48 -9.58
C SER A 185 7.56 -14.86 -9.07
N SER A 186 7.51 -15.87 -9.94
CA SER A 186 7.84 -17.26 -9.61
C SER A 186 9.23 -17.48 -8.99
N GLY A 187 10.15 -16.53 -9.16
CA GLY A 187 11.50 -16.55 -8.56
C GLY A 187 11.63 -15.87 -7.19
N SER A 188 10.51 -15.50 -6.53
CA SER A 188 10.54 -14.91 -5.19
C SER A 188 10.76 -15.99 -4.13
N GLU A 189 11.56 -15.68 -3.11
CA GLU A 189 11.88 -16.65 -2.05
C GLU A 189 10.71 -16.76 -1.05
N CYS A 190 10.26 -17.98 -0.79
CA CYS A 190 9.30 -18.27 0.27
C CYS A 190 10.06 -18.72 1.52
N SER A 191 10.46 -17.78 2.37
CA SER A 191 11.14 -18.10 3.64
C SER A 191 10.22 -17.90 4.84
N LEU A 192 10.33 -18.76 5.84
CA LEU A 192 9.66 -18.57 7.13
C LEU A 192 10.37 -17.48 7.94
N ILE A 193 9.64 -16.42 8.28
CA ILE A 193 10.16 -15.27 9.02
C ILE A 193 9.74 -15.40 10.49
N ARG A 194 10.64 -15.08 11.41
CA ARG A 194 10.28 -14.94 12.83
C ARG A 194 9.50 -13.64 13.01
N MET A 195 8.27 -13.74 13.50
CA MET A 195 7.45 -12.58 13.89
C MET A 195 7.30 -12.51 15.41
N GLY A 196 7.27 -11.28 15.94
CA GLY A 196 6.98 -11.02 17.34
C GLY A 196 5.55 -10.54 17.53
N PHE A 197 4.81 -11.19 18.41
CA PHE A 197 3.48 -10.73 18.86
C PHE A 197 3.61 -10.08 20.23
N PRO A 198 3.82 -8.75 20.30
CA PRO A 198 3.94 -8.05 21.57
C PRO A 198 2.59 -7.97 22.27
N GLN A 199 2.61 -8.05 23.60
CA GLN A 199 1.44 -7.77 24.42
C GLN A 199 1.36 -6.26 24.69
N HIS A 200 0.13 -5.72 24.69
CA HIS A 200 -0.11 -4.35 25.11
C HIS A 200 -0.19 -4.30 26.63
N THR A 201 0.76 -3.64 27.28
CA THR A 201 0.73 -3.45 28.73
C THR A 201 0.30 -2.03 29.02
N ILE A 202 -0.83 -1.90 29.72
CA ILE A 202 -1.36 -0.64 30.21
C ILE A 202 -0.78 -0.46 31.60
N ALA A 203 0.12 0.51 31.79
CA ALA A 203 0.55 0.90 33.13
C ALA A 203 -0.41 1.97 33.63
N SER A 204 -1.15 1.66 34.71
CA SER A 204 -2.04 2.62 35.36
C SER A 204 -1.25 3.40 36.43
N LEU A 205 -1.59 4.68 36.64
CA LEU A 205 -0.95 5.50 37.69
C LEU A 205 -1.19 4.97 39.12
N SER A 206 -2.10 4.00 39.29
CA SER A 206 -2.38 3.31 40.55
C SER A 206 -1.45 2.14 40.85
N ASP A 207 -0.68 1.67 39.87
CA ASP A 207 0.27 0.58 40.08
C ASP A 207 1.60 1.12 40.62
N GLN A 208 2.08 0.60 41.75
CA GLN A 208 3.35 1.00 42.38
C GLN A 208 4.58 0.81 41.46
N ASP A 209 4.44 0.02 40.38
CA ASP A 209 5.48 -0.28 39.38
C ASP A 209 5.33 0.49 38.06
N ALA A 210 4.43 1.48 37.97
CA ALA A 210 4.24 2.29 36.77
C ALA A 210 5.41 3.26 36.53
N LYS A 211 6.53 2.73 36.01
CA LYS A 211 7.70 3.52 35.64
C LYS A 211 7.49 4.14 34.26
N PRO A 212 7.45 5.49 34.15
CA PRO A 212 7.46 6.13 32.83
C PRO A 212 8.72 5.69 32.08
N SER A 213 8.52 5.19 30.87
CA SER A 213 9.58 4.63 30.05
C SER A 213 9.52 5.24 28.66
N PHE A 214 10.69 5.60 28.15
CA PHE A 214 10.84 6.07 26.79
C PHE A 214 10.51 4.96 25.81
N SER A 215 9.80 5.30 24.74
CA SER A 215 9.59 4.37 23.64
C SER A 215 10.77 4.42 22.66
N MET A 216 11.17 3.25 22.18
CA MET A 216 12.27 3.10 21.23
C MET A 216 11.87 3.55 19.81
N ALA A 217 10.60 3.89 19.58
CA ALA A 217 10.07 4.32 18.29
C ALA A 217 10.53 5.74 17.88
N HIS A 218 10.91 6.58 18.85
CA HIS A 218 11.26 7.99 18.61
C HIS A 218 12.76 8.28 18.63
N LEU A 219 13.65 7.28 18.74
CA LEU A 219 15.10 7.51 18.75
C LEU A 219 15.63 8.05 17.41
N ASP A 220 14.99 7.69 16.29
CA ASP A 220 15.43 8.06 14.93
C ASP A 220 14.75 9.34 14.41
N SER A 221 13.79 9.91 15.14
CA SER A 221 13.04 11.08 14.70
C SER A 221 13.49 12.27 15.53
N ASN A 222 13.78 13.42 14.90
CA ASN A 222 13.98 14.72 15.57
C ASN A 222 12.69 15.24 16.27
N THR A 223 11.80 14.34 16.65
CA THR A 223 10.54 14.58 17.34
C THR A 223 10.77 14.24 18.80
N GLU A 224 10.33 15.10 19.71
CA GLU A 224 10.58 14.97 21.15
C GLU A 224 10.26 13.55 21.65
N PRO A 225 11.16 12.92 22.44
CA PRO A 225 10.94 11.58 22.94
C PRO A 225 9.76 11.58 23.91
N GLY A 226 8.59 11.17 23.41
CA GLY A 226 7.36 11.11 24.18
C GLY A 226 7.48 10.13 25.33
N LEU A 227 7.38 10.62 26.56
CA LEU A 227 7.21 9.79 27.74
C LEU A 227 5.82 9.17 27.69
N THR A 228 5.77 7.83 27.65
CA THR A 228 4.52 7.09 27.69
C THR A 228 4.51 6.20 28.91
N LEU A 229 3.32 5.96 29.47
CA LEU A 229 3.14 5.06 30.62
C LEU A 229 2.96 3.62 30.14
N GLY A 230 2.06 3.37 29.19
CA GLY A 230 1.85 2.07 28.55
C GLY A 230 2.52 1.93 27.19
N GLY A 231 2.56 0.71 26.67
CA GLY A 231 3.05 0.43 25.32
C GLY A 231 3.11 -1.06 25.00
N TYR A 232 3.62 -1.36 23.81
CA TYR A 232 3.86 -2.70 23.33
C TYR A 232 5.29 -3.15 23.66
N PHE A 233 5.43 -4.35 24.20
CA PHE A 233 6.72 -4.88 24.60
C PHE A 233 7.20 -5.97 23.65
N CYS A 234 8.40 -5.80 23.08
CA CYS A 234 9.02 -6.80 22.23
C CYS A 234 9.23 -8.12 23.02
N PRO A 235 8.80 -9.28 22.51
CA PRO A 235 8.93 -10.55 23.23
C PRO A 235 10.39 -11.00 23.40
N GLN A 236 11.30 -10.55 22.53
CA GLN A 236 12.71 -10.98 22.55
C GLN A 236 13.60 -10.07 23.41
N CYS A 237 13.54 -8.75 23.20
CA CYS A 237 14.41 -7.80 23.90
C CYS A 237 13.71 -6.95 24.97
N ARG A 238 12.38 -7.09 25.12
CA ARG A 238 11.53 -6.30 26.03
C ARG A 238 11.59 -4.78 25.81
N ALA A 239 12.06 -4.35 24.63
CA ALA A 239 11.98 -2.95 24.23
C ALA A 239 10.52 -2.49 24.10
N LYS A 240 10.28 -1.24 24.49
CA LYS A 240 8.96 -0.62 24.45
C LYS A 240 8.72 0.14 23.15
N TYR A 241 7.57 -0.07 22.54
CA TYR A 241 7.09 0.63 21.35
C TYR A 241 5.70 1.24 21.60
N CYS A 242 5.43 2.42 21.03
CA CYS A 242 4.13 3.08 21.14
C CYS A 242 3.12 2.59 20.11
N GLU A 243 3.60 2.30 18.90
CA GLU A 243 2.76 1.97 17.75
C GLU A 243 3.23 0.64 17.14
N LEU A 244 2.30 -0.06 16.49
CA LEU A 244 2.52 -1.27 15.71
C LEU A 244 1.85 -1.09 14.36
N PRO A 245 2.32 -1.78 13.30
CA PRO A 245 3.45 -2.70 13.27
C PRO A 245 4.79 -1.98 13.05
N VAL A 246 5.84 -2.45 13.72
CA VAL A 246 7.18 -1.83 13.67
C VAL A 246 8.27 -2.90 13.74
N GLU A 247 9.38 -2.68 13.04
CA GLU A 247 10.57 -3.51 13.20
C GLU A 247 11.36 -3.09 14.45
N CYS A 248 11.68 -4.06 15.31
CA CYS A 248 12.37 -3.79 16.55
C CYS A 248 13.84 -3.40 16.29
N LYS A 249 14.18 -2.14 16.54
CA LYS A 249 15.53 -1.56 16.38
C LYS A 249 16.65 -2.25 17.17
N ILE A 250 16.32 -3.00 18.23
CA ILE A 250 17.33 -3.69 19.06
C ILE A 250 17.59 -5.11 18.54
N CYS A 251 16.54 -5.87 18.21
CA CYS A 251 16.66 -7.28 17.86
C CYS A 251 16.36 -7.62 16.40
N GLY A 252 15.92 -6.64 15.59
CA GLY A 252 15.53 -6.82 14.18
C GLY A 252 14.22 -7.60 13.98
N LEU A 253 13.51 -7.95 15.05
CA LEU A 253 12.27 -8.73 14.95
C LEU A 253 11.10 -7.84 14.49
N THR A 254 10.35 -8.28 13.48
CA THR A 254 9.13 -7.60 13.04
C THR A 254 8.03 -7.79 14.08
N LEU A 255 7.57 -6.69 14.70
CA LEU A 255 6.50 -6.69 15.69
C LEU A 255 5.17 -6.42 14.99
N VAL A 256 4.24 -7.37 15.11
CA VAL A 256 2.94 -7.34 14.43
C VAL A 256 1.86 -7.76 15.42
N SER A 257 0.65 -7.21 15.28
CA SER A 257 -0.53 -7.68 16.02
C SER A 257 -1.28 -8.73 15.20
N ALA A 258 -1.95 -9.68 15.84
CA ALA A 258 -2.78 -10.65 15.12
C ALA A 258 -3.83 -9.99 14.20
N PRO A 259 -4.51 -8.88 14.61
CA PRO A 259 -5.41 -8.14 13.72
C PRO A 259 -4.77 -7.61 12.44
N HIS A 260 -3.50 -7.19 12.47
CA HIS A 260 -2.82 -6.70 11.27
C HIS A 260 -2.62 -7.81 10.24
N LEU A 261 -2.27 -9.02 10.68
CA LEU A 261 -2.22 -10.19 9.79
C LEU A 261 -3.63 -10.57 9.32
N ALA A 262 -4.60 -10.48 10.24
CA ALA A 262 -5.98 -10.84 9.96
C ALA A 262 -6.55 -10.03 8.79
N ARG A 263 -6.21 -8.74 8.76
CA ARG A 263 -6.67 -7.84 7.72
C ARG A 263 -6.15 -8.21 6.34
N SER A 264 -4.92 -8.70 6.21
CA SER A 264 -4.38 -9.10 4.89
C SER A 264 -4.85 -10.48 4.41
N TYR A 265 -5.69 -11.21 5.17
CA TYR A 265 -6.19 -12.53 4.74
C TYR A 265 -7.08 -12.47 3.49
N HIS A 266 -7.81 -11.38 3.27
CA HIS A 266 -8.71 -11.28 2.11
C HIS A 266 -7.95 -11.32 0.77
N HIS A 267 -6.67 -10.94 0.74
CA HIS A 267 -5.81 -11.11 -0.44
C HIS A 267 -5.40 -12.57 -0.68
N LEU A 268 -5.39 -13.42 0.36
CA LEU A 268 -5.03 -14.83 0.25
C LEU A 268 -6.20 -15.69 -0.23
N PHE A 269 -7.42 -15.31 0.17
CA PHE A 269 -8.66 -15.98 -0.20
C PHE A 269 -9.65 -14.94 -0.74
N PRO A 270 -9.46 -14.48 -1.99
CA PRO A 270 -10.37 -13.53 -2.59
C PRO A 270 -11.76 -14.15 -2.71
N LEU A 271 -12.79 -13.31 -2.58
CA LEU A 271 -14.16 -13.73 -2.82
C LEU A 271 -14.39 -13.90 -4.33
N ASP A 272 -15.05 -14.99 -4.71
CA ASP A 272 -15.51 -15.19 -6.08
C ASP A 272 -16.61 -14.18 -6.43
N ALA A 273 -16.54 -13.62 -7.64
CA ALA A 273 -17.55 -12.72 -8.15
C ALA A 273 -18.94 -13.38 -8.15
N PHE A 274 -19.96 -12.62 -7.74
CA PHE A 274 -21.33 -13.09 -7.79
C PHE A 274 -21.83 -13.15 -9.24
N GLN A 275 -22.69 -14.13 -9.51
CA GLN A 275 -23.32 -14.29 -10.81
C GLN A 275 -24.45 -13.27 -10.93
N GLU A 276 -24.35 -12.40 -11.93
CA GLU A 276 -25.39 -11.44 -12.27
C GLU A 276 -26.47 -12.13 -13.10
N ILE A 277 -27.70 -12.12 -12.60
CA ILE A 277 -28.87 -12.75 -13.23
C ILE A 277 -29.98 -11.71 -13.33
N PRO A 278 -30.69 -11.60 -14.47
CA PRO A 278 -31.84 -10.72 -14.57
C PRO A 278 -32.98 -11.20 -13.67
N LEU A 279 -33.72 -10.25 -13.07
CA LEU A 279 -34.86 -10.53 -12.17
C LEU A 279 -35.90 -11.48 -12.78
N GLU A 280 -36.09 -11.44 -14.10
CA GLU A 280 -37.07 -12.25 -14.83
C GLU A 280 -36.77 -13.75 -14.78
N GLU A 281 -35.49 -14.13 -14.64
CA GLU A 281 -35.06 -15.53 -14.57
C GLU A 281 -35.04 -16.07 -13.13
N HIS A 282 -35.20 -15.19 -12.13
CA HIS A 282 -35.14 -15.57 -10.73
C HIS A 282 -36.51 -16.00 -10.18
N ASN A 283 -36.72 -17.32 -10.07
CA ASN A 283 -37.94 -17.94 -9.55
C ASN A 283 -38.01 -18.05 -7.99
N GLY A 284 -37.13 -17.34 -7.26
CA GLY A 284 -37.03 -17.42 -5.80
C GLY A 284 -37.65 -16.24 -5.04
N GLU A 285 -37.42 -16.20 -3.72
CA GLU A 285 -37.87 -15.10 -2.85
C GLU A 285 -37.27 -13.76 -3.31
N ARG A 286 -38.10 -12.70 -3.35
CA ARG A 286 -37.72 -11.35 -3.83
C ARG A 286 -37.03 -10.50 -2.76
N PHE A 287 -36.40 -11.13 -1.78
CA PHE A 287 -35.73 -10.43 -0.69
C PHE A 287 -34.22 -10.67 -0.76
N CYS A 288 -33.46 -9.60 -0.58
CA CYS A 288 -32.01 -9.68 -0.44
C CYS A 288 -31.66 -10.39 0.87
N TYR A 289 -30.76 -11.37 0.83
CA TYR A 289 -30.32 -12.11 2.01
C TYR A 289 -29.53 -11.22 3.00
N GLY A 290 -28.82 -10.19 2.49
CA GLY A 290 -28.01 -9.29 3.30
C GLY A 290 -28.84 -8.24 4.05
N CYS A 291 -29.58 -7.41 3.30
CA CYS A 291 -30.33 -6.28 3.86
C CYS A 291 -31.81 -6.56 4.13
N GLN A 292 -32.34 -7.73 3.74
CA GLN A 292 -33.77 -8.07 3.78
C GLN A 292 -34.67 -7.07 3.03
N GLY A 293 -34.09 -6.27 2.14
CA GLY A 293 -34.82 -5.37 1.25
C GLY A 293 -35.44 -6.10 0.06
N GLU A 294 -36.56 -5.59 -0.43
CA GLU A 294 -37.19 -6.08 -1.66
C GLU A 294 -36.33 -5.73 -2.88
N LEU A 295 -36.08 -6.72 -3.74
CA LEU A 295 -35.30 -6.58 -4.98
C LEU A 295 -36.15 -5.87 -6.04
N LYS A 296 -35.85 -4.59 -6.28
CA LYS A 296 -36.54 -3.75 -7.28
C LYS A 296 -35.74 -3.53 -8.55
N ASP A 297 -34.44 -3.78 -8.51
CA ASP A 297 -33.51 -3.56 -9.61
C ASP A 297 -33.51 -4.71 -10.61
N GLN A 298 -33.28 -4.43 -11.89
CA GLN A 298 -33.33 -5.42 -12.97
C GLN A 298 -32.34 -6.58 -12.81
N HIS A 299 -31.29 -6.40 -12.01
CA HIS A 299 -30.21 -7.35 -11.83
C HIS A 299 -30.16 -7.83 -10.38
N VAL A 300 -29.88 -9.12 -10.23
CA VAL A 300 -29.79 -9.83 -8.96
C VAL A 300 -28.44 -10.56 -8.91
N TYR A 301 -27.76 -10.48 -7.77
CA TYR A 301 -26.45 -11.09 -7.60
C TYR A 301 -26.56 -12.38 -6.80
N VAL A 302 -26.10 -13.49 -7.36
CA VAL A 302 -26.16 -14.82 -6.74
C VAL A 302 -24.77 -15.34 -6.44
N CYS A 303 -24.54 -15.72 -5.18
CA CYS A 303 -23.26 -16.31 -4.78
C CYS A 303 -23.09 -17.72 -5.37
N ALA A 304 -21.93 -17.99 -5.99
CA ALA A 304 -21.64 -19.28 -6.61
C ALA A 304 -21.68 -20.48 -5.65
N VAL A 305 -21.29 -20.29 -4.39
CA VAL A 305 -21.18 -21.36 -3.38
C VAL A 305 -22.50 -21.53 -2.62
N CYS A 306 -22.95 -20.49 -1.91
CA CYS A 306 -24.12 -20.60 -1.05
C CYS A 306 -25.45 -20.45 -1.82
N ARG A 307 -25.42 -19.92 -3.06
CA ARG A 307 -26.61 -19.63 -3.89
C ARG A 307 -27.62 -18.70 -3.22
N ASN A 308 -27.18 -17.88 -2.27
CA ASN A 308 -28.01 -16.83 -1.69
C ASN A 308 -28.00 -15.60 -2.60
N VAL A 309 -29.05 -14.79 -2.46
CA VAL A 309 -29.38 -13.67 -3.32
C VAL A 309 -29.02 -12.33 -2.67
N PHE A 310 -28.41 -11.42 -3.43
CA PHE A 310 -27.98 -10.10 -2.98
C PHE A 310 -28.43 -8.99 -3.96
N CYS A 311 -28.68 -7.79 -3.44
CA CYS A 311 -28.87 -6.57 -4.24
C CYS A 311 -27.53 -5.93 -4.60
N VAL A 312 -27.54 -4.92 -5.49
CA VAL A 312 -26.34 -4.17 -5.92
C VAL A 312 -25.56 -3.62 -4.73
N ASP A 313 -26.24 -2.94 -3.79
CA ASP A 313 -25.57 -2.34 -2.63
C ASP A 313 -24.89 -3.38 -1.74
N CYS A 314 -25.53 -4.54 -1.58
CA CYS A 314 -24.97 -5.65 -0.82
C CYS A 314 -23.79 -6.30 -1.56
N ASP A 315 -23.87 -6.40 -2.89
CA ASP A 315 -22.77 -6.91 -3.72
C ASP A 315 -21.53 -6.02 -3.58
N VAL A 316 -21.69 -4.71 -3.75
CA VAL A 316 -20.62 -3.71 -3.56
C VAL A 316 -20.06 -3.78 -2.14
N PHE A 317 -20.92 -3.78 -1.11
CA PHE A 317 -20.46 -3.87 0.28
C PHE A 317 -19.70 -5.17 0.58
N VAL A 318 -20.13 -6.28 0.01
CA VAL A 318 -19.49 -7.58 0.20
C VAL A 318 -18.13 -7.63 -0.49
N HIS A 319 -18.00 -7.08 -1.70
CA HIS A 319 -16.74 -7.12 -2.45
C HIS A 319 -15.73 -6.07 -2.00
N ASP A 320 -16.17 -4.86 -1.62
CA ASP A 320 -15.28 -3.75 -1.28
C ASP A 320 -14.94 -3.64 0.22
N SER A 321 -15.87 -4.03 1.10
CA SER A 321 -15.72 -3.85 2.55
C SER A 321 -15.58 -5.16 3.30
N LEU A 322 -16.53 -6.08 3.12
CA LEU A 322 -16.60 -7.29 3.93
C LEU A 322 -15.64 -8.39 3.44
N HIS A 323 -15.35 -8.41 2.14
CA HIS A 323 -14.50 -9.36 1.42
C HIS A 323 -14.85 -10.85 1.65
N CYS A 324 -16.04 -11.15 2.17
CA CYS A 324 -16.53 -12.50 2.43
C CYS A 324 -18.04 -12.53 2.19
N CYS A 325 -18.60 -13.64 1.71
CA CYS A 325 -20.05 -13.78 1.59
C CYS A 325 -20.66 -14.20 2.95
N PRO A 326 -21.58 -13.42 3.56
CA PRO A 326 -22.22 -13.77 4.84
C PRO A 326 -23.02 -15.08 4.78
N GLY A 327 -23.58 -15.40 3.60
CA GLY A 327 -24.29 -16.65 3.37
C GLY A 327 -23.37 -17.86 3.42
N CYS A 328 -22.13 -17.73 2.92
CA CYS A 328 -21.14 -18.80 3.00
C CYS A 328 -20.75 -19.07 4.46
N ILE A 329 -20.63 -18.06 5.31
CA ILE A 329 -20.27 -18.28 6.74
C ILE A 329 -21.25 -19.25 7.43
N HIS A 330 -22.54 -19.14 7.13
CA HIS A 330 -23.58 -20.01 7.69
C HIS A 330 -23.71 -21.36 6.96
N LYS A 331 -23.28 -21.45 5.69
CA LYS A 331 -23.35 -22.65 4.84
C LYS A 331 -22.02 -23.41 4.69
N ILE A 332 -20.89 -22.88 5.15
CA ILE A 332 -19.57 -23.55 5.11
C ILE A 332 -19.66 -24.81 5.99
N PRO A 333 -19.13 -25.94 5.49
CA PRO A 333 -19.91 -27.16 5.37
C PRO A 333 -19.78 -28.07 6.59
N THR A 334 -20.76 -28.95 6.76
CA THR A 334 -20.67 -30.20 7.53
C THR A 334 -19.54 -31.15 7.05
N SER A 335 -18.60 -30.69 6.22
CA SER A 335 -17.52 -31.48 5.62
C SER A 335 -16.20 -30.71 5.42
N SER A 336 -15.83 -29.74 6.26
CA SER A 336 -14.43 -29.31 6.34
C SER A 336 -13.67 -30.33 7.20
N GLY A 337 -13.16 -31.37 6.52
CA GLY A 337 -12.41 -32.47 7.09
C GLY A 337 -11.17 -32.03 7.86
N ILE A 338 -10.88 -32.82 8.89
CA ILE A 338 -9.67 -32.89 9.71
C ILE A 338 -8.42 -33.02 8.85
#